data_AF-A0A7C1YKQ4-F1
#
_entry.id   AF-A0A7C1YKQ4-F1
#
_cell.length_a   1.000
_cell.length_b   1.000
_cell.length_c   1.000
_cell.angle_alpha   90.00
_cell.angle_beta   90.00
_cell.angle_gamma   90.00
#
_symmetry.space_group_name_H-M   'P 1'
#
loop_
_entity.id
_entity.type
_entity.pdbx_description
1 polymer ?
#
loop_
_entity_poly.entity_id
_entity_poly.type
_entity_poly.pdbx_seq_one_letter_code
_entity_poly.pdbx_strand_id
1 'polypeptide(L)'
;GFLNGPNNYGPRFTAGKILEKYAILGMQLPDADGNPVFRPRRLATIAHEFCHSFANPVVDKYMEQLQPAGEKLYAAKAPAMQGIGYQNWRSLMYESAVRACVARYIRTSFEPEYLQGYLAKEAGCGFVWTKELSNLLRTYEANRDKYPTFESFFPELMTFLNNYNN
;
A
#
# COMPACT_ATOMS: atom_id res chain seq x y z
N GLY A 1 22.70 6.56 -18.85
CA GLY A 1 22.70 6.11 -17.45
C GLY A 1 21.30 5.65 -17.10
N PHE A 2 21.17 4.52 -16.39
CA PHE A 2 19.88 3.87 -16.07
C PHE A 2 19.37 4.18 -14.65
N LEU A 3 19.90 5.22 -14.00
CA LEU A 3 19.60 5.56 -12.61
C LEU A 3 18.64 6.75 -12.54
N ASN A 4 17.56 6.61 -11.78
CA ASN A 4 16.53 7.63 -11.53
C ASN A 4 16.33 7.93 -10.02
N GLY A 5 17.27 7.49 -9.17
CA GLY A 5 17.24 7.73 -7.72
C GLY A 5 16.49 6.64 -6.92
N PRO A 6 16.35 6.79 -5.58
CA PRO A 6 15.70 5.79 -4.71
C PRO A 6 14.19 5.69 -4.84
N ASN A 7 13.55 6.75 -5.30
CA ASN A 7 12.10 6.91 -5.17
C ASN A 7 11.38 6.06 -6.20
N ASN A 8 10.21 5.56 -5.79
CA ASN A 8 9.35 4.73 -6.61
C ASN A 8 8.02 5.47 -6.76
N TYR A 9 7.32 5.24 -7.87
CA TYR A 9 6.09 5.95 -8.18
C TYR A 9 5.08 5.03 -8.87
N GLY A 10 3.81 5.16 -8.48
CA GLY A 10 2.68 4.46 -9.08
C GLY A 10 1.74 5.34 -9.90
N PRO A 11 2.19 6.04 -10.96
CA PRO A 11 1.33 6.98 -11.68
C PRO A 11 0.29 6.26 -12.53
N ARG A 12 -0.83 6.96 -12.74
CA ARG A 12 -1.89 6.58 -13.67
C ARG A 12 -2.14 7.71 -14.65
N PHE A 13 -2.42 7.36 -15.90
CA PHE A 13 -2.64 8.31 -16.99
C PHE A 13 -3.89 7.91 -17.78
N THR A 14 -4.69 8.91 -18.16
CA THR A 14 -5.85 8.75 -19.02
C THR A 14 -5.77 9.74 -20.18
N ALA A 15 -5.82 9.24 -21.41
CA ALA A 15 -5.93 10.06 -22.62
C ALA A 15 -6.97 9.47 -23.59
N GLY A 16 -8.12 10.15 -23.69
CA GLY A 16 -9.25 9.65 -24.47
C GLY A 16 -9.71 8.28 -23.97
N LYS A 17 -9.56 7.25 -24.80
CA LYS A 17 -9.90 5.86 -24.46
C LYS A 17 -8.74 5.07 -23.83
N ILE A 18 -7.54 5.65 -23.77
CA ILE A 18 -6.35 5.00 -23.21
C ILE A 18 -6.34 5.21 -21.70
N LEU A 19 -6.19 4.10 -20.97
CA LEU A 19 -5.92 4.08 -19.54
C LEU A 19 -4.63 3.30 -19.31
N GLU A 20 -3.61 3.97 -18.79
CA GLU A 20 -2.31 3.36 -18.47
C GLU A 20 -2.00 3.50 -16.99
N LYS A 21 -1.34 2.47 -16.45
CA LYS A 21 -0.94 2.36 -15.05
C LYS A 21 0.48 1.86 -15.02
N TYR A 22 1.36 2.54 -14.29
CA TYR A 22 2.77 2.20 -14.25
C TYR A 22 3.24 1.97 -12.82
N ALA A 23 4.25 1.11 -12.69
CA ALA A 23 5.12 1.06 -11.52
C ALA A 23 6.51 1.51 -11.97
N ILE A 24 6.91 2.71 -11.57
CA ILE A 24 8.23 3.27 -11.86
C ILE A 24 9.12 2.99 -10.67
N LEU A 25 10.13 2.13 -10.87
CA LEU A 25 11.07 1.79 -9.81
C LEU A 25 12.28 2.72 -9.80
N GLY A 26 12.67 3.11 -8.60
CA GLY A 26 13.91 3.81 -8.33
C GLY A 26 15.13 2.88 -8.43
N MET A 27 16.10 3.26 -9.25
CA MET A 27 17.34 2.56 -9.47
C MET A 27 18.48 3.36 -8.86
N GLN A 28 18.97 2.92 -7.69
CA GLN A 28 20.01 3.60 -6.93
C GLN A 28 21.43 3.24 -7.35
N LEU A 29 21.78 1.95 -7.40
CA LEU A 29 23.14 1.50 -7.67
C LEU A 29 23.12 0.31 -8.63
N PRO A 30 23.93 0.34 -9.71
CA PRO A 30 24.16 -0.83 -10.55
C PRO A 30 25.09 -1.84 -9.85
N ASP A 31 25.24 -3.03 -10.42
CA ASP A 31 26.33 -3.93 -10.06
C ASP A 31 27.69 -3.44 -10.59
N ALA A 32 28.75 -4.23 -10.34
CA ALA A 32 30.11 -3.90 -10.73
C ALA A 32 30.28 -3.74 -12.26
N ASP A 33 29.41 -4.38 -13.05
CA ASP A 33 29.42 -4.33 -14.51
C ASP A 33 28.51 -3.20 -15.06
N GLY A 34 27.88 -2.43 -14.18
CA GLY A 34 26.99 -1.32 -14.57
C GLY A 34 25.54 -1.75 -14.84
N ASN A 35 25.16 -2.99 -14.56
CA ASN A 35 23.81 -3.50 -14.83
C ASN A 35 22.83 -3.20 -13.69
N PRO A 36 21.54 -3.00 -14.01
CA PRO A 36 20.50 -2.83 -13.01
C PRO A 36 20.27 -4.13 -12.21
N VAL A 37 20.33 -4.04 -10.88
CA VAL A 37 20.08 -5.19 -10.00
C VAL A 37 18.64 -5.22 -9.49
N PHE A 38 17.93 -6.32 -9.78
CA PHE A 38 16.60 -6.60 -9.27
C PHE A 38 16.62 -7.78 -8.29
N ARG A 39 16.60 -7.46 -6.98
CA ARG A 39 16.45 -8.49 -5.94
C ARG A 39 14.97 -8.87 -5.80
N PRO A 40 14.61 -10.09 -5.34
CA PRO A 40 13.22 -10.50 -5.14
C PRO A 40 12.38 -9.51 -4.31
N ARG A 41 13.01 -8.79 -3.36
CA ARG A 41 12.37 -7.72 -2.58
C ARG A 41 11.75 -6.60 -3.45
N ARG A 42 12.26 -6.38 -4.67
CA ARG A 42 11.72 -5.41 -5.64
C ARG A 42 10.32 -5.78 -6.12
N LEU A 43 9.97 -7.06 -6.17
CA LEU A 43 8.63 -7.49 -6.60
C LEU A 43 7.54 -6.95 -5.66
N ALA A 44 7.80 -6.93 -4.35
CA ALA A 44 6.90 -6.28 -3.38
C ALA A 44 6.79 -4.77 -3.61
N THR A 45 7.88 -4.09 -3.98
CA THR A 45 7.86 -2.67 -4.34
C THR A 45 7.10 -2.42 -5.64
N ILE A 46 7.27 -3.27 -6.67
CA ILE A 46 6.49 -3.18 -7.91
C ILE A 46 5.01 -3.32 -7.60
N ALA A 47 4.64 -4.33 -6.81
CA ALA A 47 3.26 -4.52 -6.40
C ALA A 47 2.72 -3.32 -5.60
N HIS A 48 3.54 -2.72 -4.73
CA HIS A 48 3.19 -1.52 -3.97
C HIS A 48 2.87 -0.33 -4.89
N GLU A 49 3.78 0.01 -5.79
CA GLU A 49 3.56 1.11 -6.74
C GLU A 49 2.37 0.86 -7.65
N PHE A 50 2.22 -0.37 -8.14
CA PHE A 50 1.09 -0.73 -8.97
C PHE A 50 -0.23 -0.61 -8.21
N CYS A 51 -0.26 -1.00 -6.93
CA CYS A 51 -1.44 -0.91 -6.07
C CYS A 51 -1.95 0.53 -5.93
N HIS A 52 -1.09 1.55 -5.92
CA HIS A 52 -1.55 2.96 -5.87
C HIS A 52 -2.51 3.29 -7.02
N SER A 53 -2.27 2.76 -8.22
CA SER A 53 -3.13 2.98 -9.39
C SER A 53 -4.51 2.30 -9.30
N PHE A 54 -4.75 1.44 -8.31
CA PHE A 54 -6.04 0.77 -8.08
C PHE A 54 -6.69 1.20 -6.76
N ALA A 55 -5.90 1.33 -5.69
CA ALA A 55 -6.39 1.67 -4.36
C ALA A 55 -6.67 3.17 -4.21
N ASN A 56 -5.76 4.04 -4.64
CA ASN A 56 -5.91 5.49 -4.44
C ASN A 56 -7.21 6.06 -5.01
N PRO A 57 -7.66 5.69 -6.24
CA PRO A 57 -8.94 6.17 -6.77
C PRO A 57 -10.14 5.80 -5.92
N VAL A 58 -10.08 4.69 -5.19
CA VAL A 58 -11.13 4.27 -4.24
C VAL A 58 -11.01 5.09 -2.97
N VAL A 59 -9.82 5.20 -2.40
CA VAL A 59 -9.56 6.01 -1.19
C VAL A 59 -9.98 7.47 -1.40
N ASP A 60 -9.72 8.04 -2.59
CA ASP A 60 -10.12 9.39 -2.97
C ASP A 60 -11.63 9.62 -2.80
N LYS A 61 -12.46 8.64 -3.22
CA LYS A 61 -13.94 8.71 -3.13
C LYS A 61 -14.46 8.73 -1.70
N TYR A 62 -13.67 8.22 -0.75
CA TYR A 62 -14.06 8.07 0.66
C TYR A 62 -13.22 8.94 1.60
N MET A 63 -12.43 9.88 1.07
CA MET A 63 -11.43 10.61 1.84
C MET A 63 -12.06 11.42 3.00
N GLU A 64 -13.23 12.01 2.79
CA GLU A 64 -13.93 12.77 3.82
C GLU A 64 -14.41 11.85 4.96
N GLN A 65 -14.97 10.68 4.63
CA GLN A 65 -15.43 9.69 5.60
C GLN A 65 -14.28 9.05 6.38
N LEU A 66 -13.08 9.01 5.79
CA LEU A 66 -11.87 8.51 6.41
C LEU A 66 -11.20 9.50 7.37
N GLN A 67 -11.56 10.79 7.31
CA GLN A 67 -10.89 11.82 8.11
C GLN A 67 -10.86 11.52 9.61
N PRO A 68 -11.98 11.12 10.28
CA PRO A 68 -11.96 10.87 11.72
C PRO A 68 -11.00 9.74 12.12
N ALA A 69 -10.99 8.62 11.38
CA ALA A 69 -10.04 7.55 11.61
C ALA A 69 -8.61 7.97 11.30
N GLY A 70 -8.41 8.68 10.18
CA GLY A 70 -7.10 9.14 9.75
C GLY A 70 -6.43 10.03 10.78
N GLU A 71 -7.13 11.06 11.27
CA GLU A 71 -6.61 11.98 12.27
C GLU A 71 -6.29 11.28 13.59
N LYS A 72 -7.21 10.41 14.07
CA LYS A 72 -7.01 9.60 15.28
C LYS A 72 -5.78 8.70 15.17
N LEU A 73 -5.66 7.94 14.08
CA LEU A 73 -4.56 6.99 13.87
C LEU A 73 -3.23 7.72 13.68
N TYR A 74 -3.23 8.82 12.93
CA TYR A 74 -2.03 9.63 12.72
C TYR A 74 -1.56 10.25 14.04
N ALA A 75 -2.45 10.84 14.84
CA ALA A 75 -2.08 11.39 16.15
C ALA A 75 -1.42 10.35 17.06
N ALA A 76 -1.90 9.11 17.06
CA ALA A 76 -1.34 8.02 17.85
C ALA A 76 0.04 7.52 17.37
N LYS A 77 0.42 7.78 16.10
CA LYS A 77 1.62 7.22 15.46
C LYS A 77 2.54 8.27 14.82
N ALA A 78 2.23 9.55 14.98
CA ALA A 78 2.93 10.66 14.33
C ALA A 78 4.46 10.60 14.50
N PRO A 79 5.04 10.28 15.68
CA PRO A 79 6.50 10.23 15.81
C PRO A 79 7.16 9.21 14.86
N ALA A 80 6.58 8.01 14.73
CA ALA A 80 7.10 6.99 13.82
C ALA A 80 6.92 7.38 12.35
N MET A 81 5.77 8.00 12.03
CA MET A 81 5.41 8.40 10.66
C MET A 81 6.22 9.60 10.16
N GLN A 82 6.48 10.58 11.02
CA GLN A 82 7.33 11.72 10.70
C GLN A 82 8.76 11.28 10.40
N GLY A 83 9.28 10.28 11.13
CA GLY A 83 10.60 9.69 10.90
C GLY A 83 10.77 9.04 9.52
N ILE A 84 9.67 8.71 8.83
CA ILE A 84 9.67 8.19 7.46
C ILE A 84 9.09 9.17 6.44
N GLY A 85 8.96 10.45 6.80
CA GLY A 85 8.54 11.52 5.89
C GLY A 85 7.04 11.71 5.73
N TYR A 86 6.20 11.00 6.49
CA TYR A 86 4.75 11.15 6.44
C TYR A 86 4.31 12.28 7.36
N GLN A 87 3.69 13.31 6.77
CA GLN A 87 3.35 14.55 7.47
C GLN A 87 1.85 14.76 7.66
N ASN A 88 1.00 13.89 7.10
CA ASN A 88 -0.45 14.04 7.18
C ASN A 88 -1.18 12.69 7.17
N TRP A 89 -2.41 12.71 7.69
CA TRP A 89 -3.28 11.54 7.79
C TRP A 89 -3.81 11.04 6.43
N ARG A 90 -3.86 11.85 5.38
CA ARG A 90 -4.37 11.43 4.06
C ARG A 90 -3.41 10.40 3.46
N SER A 91 -2.10 10.69 3.50
CA SER A 91 -1.05 9.75 3.12
C SER A 91 -1.18 8.42 3.90
N LEU A 92 -1.50 8.48 5.18
CA LEU A 92 -1.73 7.29 6.00
C LEU A 92 -2.88 6.41 5.46
N MET A 93 -3.97 7.01 4.98
CA MET A 93 -5.12 6.28 4.44
C MET A 93 -4.80 5.59 3.10
N TYR A 94 -4.13 6.28 2.18
CA TYR A 94 -3.68 5.68 0.92
C TYR A 94 -2.77 4.47 1.17
N GLU A 95 -1.76 4.68 2.01
CA GLU A 95 -0.79 3.64 2.34
C GLU A 95 -1.40 2.47 3.08
N SER A 96 -2.37 2.70 3.97
CA SER A 96 -3.05 1.62 4.71
C SER A 96 -3.72 0.64 3.75
N ALA A 97 -4.43 1.15 2.75
CA ALA A 97 -5.06 0.32 1.72
C ALA A 97 -4.01 -0.42 0.87
N VAL A 98 -2.98 0.30 0.40
CA VAL A 98 -1.91 -0.27 -0.43
C VAL A 98 -1.10 -1.34 0.31
N ARG A 99 -0.66 -1.07 1.53
CA ARG A 99 0.16 -1.99 2.35
C ARG A 99 -0.61 -3.26 2.70
N ALA A 100 -1.92 -3.16 2.95
CA ALA A 100 -2.76 -4.34 3.15
C ALA A 100 -2.87 -5.21 1.87
N CYS A 101 -3.02 -4.59 0.70
CA CYS A 101 -3.02 -5.30 -0.59
C CYS A 101 -1.66 -5.95 -0.88
N VAL A 102 -0.54 -5.27 -0.58
CA VAL A 102 0.81 -5.84 -0.72
C VAL A 102 1.01 -7.03 0.22
N ALA A 103 0.50 -6.97 1.46
CA ALA A 103 0.52 -8.12 2.36
C ALA A 103 -0.26 -9.32 1.81
N ARG A 104 -1.38 -9.09 1.11
CA ARG A 104 -2.12 -10.17 0.40
C ARG A 104 -1.30 -10.75 -0.75
N TYR A 105 -0.73 -9.90 -1.59
CA TYR A 105 0.15 -10.33 -2.69
C TYR A 105 1.35 -11.14 -2.18
N ILE A 106 1.98 -10.69 -1.10
CA ILE A 106 3.11 -11.40 -0.49
C ILE A 106 2.70 -12.79 -0.03
N ARG A 107 1.56 -12.91 0.66
CA ARG A 107 1.03 -14.20 1.15
C ARG A 107 0.81 -15.24 0.05
N THR A 108 0.50 -14.80 -1.18
CA THR A 108 0.18 -15.70 -2.28
C THR A 108 1.35 -15.93 -3.23
N SER A 109 2.43 -15.14 -3.13
CA SER A 109 3.49 -15.11 -4.15
C SER A 109 4.90 -15.35 -3.59
N PHE A 110 5.06 -15.43 -2.26
CA PHE A 110 6.35 -15.59 -1.60
C PHE A 110 6.27 -16.63 -0.48
N GLU A 111 7.44 -17.09 -0.03
CA GLU A 111 7.56 -17.93 1.15
C GLU A 111 7.00 -17.25 2.41
N PRO A 112 6.34 -17.99 3.33
CA PRO A 112 5.65 -17.44 4.49
C PRO A 112 6.51 -16.53 5.39
N GLU A 113 7.82 -16.79 5.48
CA GLU A 113 8.76 -16.03 6.30
C GLU A 113 8.90 -14.58 5.82
N TYR A 114 8.73 -14.35 4.50
CA TYR A 114 8.82 -13.00 3.93
C TYR A 114 7.72 -12.09 4.46
N LEU A 115 6.52 -12.62 4.66
CA LEU A 115 5.39 -11.86 5.19
C LEU A 115 5.68 -11.35 6.60
N GLN A 116 6.29 -12.17 7.46
CA GLN A 116 6.59 -11.76 8.83
C GLN A 116 7.55 -10.58 8.84
N GLY A 117 8.60 -10.63 8.03
CA GLY A 117 9.54 -9.52 7.87
C GLY A 117 8.88 -8.26 7.29
N TYR A 118 7.97 -8.41 6.33
CA TYR A 118 7.18 -7.30 5.80
C TYR A 118 6.33 -6.65 6.91
N LEU A 119 5.47 -7.42 7.58
CA LEU A 119 4.57 -6.91 8.62
C LEU A 119 5.32 -6.27 9.80
N ALA A 120 6.46 -6.83 10.20
CA ALA A 120 7.30 -6.25 11.24
C ALA A 120 7.85 -4.87 10.82
N LYS A 121 8.30 -4.74 9.57
CA LYS A 121 8.73 -3.45 9.01
C LYS A 121 7.59 -2.45 8.98
N GLU A 122 6.41 -2.85 8.48
CA GLU A 122 5.22 -2.00 8.43
C GLU A 122 4.81 -1.49 9.81
N ALA A 123 4.80 -2.37 10.81
CA ALA A 123 4.53 -2.00 12.20
C ALA A 123 5.59 -1.02 12.76
N GLY A 124 6.87 -1.23 12.47
CA GLY A 124 7.96 -0.31 12.85
C GLY A 124 7.84 1.08 12.21
N CYS A 125 7.20 1.16 11.03
CA CYS A 125 6.84 2.41 10.35
C CYS A 125 5.54 3.05 10.87
N GLY A 126 4.89 2.46 11.88
CA GLY A 126 3.64 2.95 12.47
C GLY A 126 2.36 2.33 11.89
N PHE A 127 2.45 1.49 10.85
CA PHE A 127 1.30 0.81 10.22
C PHE A 127 0.95 -0.52 10.90
N VAL A 128 0.73 -0.47 12.22
CA VAL A 128 0.56 -1.68 13.04
C VAL A 128 -0.67 -2.52 12.68
N TRP A 129 -1.70 -1.93 12.07
CA TRP A 129 -2.93 -2.60 11.62
C TRP A 129 -2.79 -3.38 10.30
N THR A 130 -1.64 -3.33 9.63
CA THR A 130 -1.48 -3.93 8.30
C THR A 130 -1.80 -5.43 8.31
N LYS A 131 -1.47 -6.14 9.40
CA LYS A 131 -1.74 -7.56 9.54
C LYS A 131 -3.24 -7.84 9.56
N GLU A 132 -3.96 -7.19 10.47
CA GLU A 132 -5.41 -7.35 10.67
C GLU A 132 -6.17 -6.89 9.42
N LEU A 133 -5.78 -5.77 8.83
CA LEU A 133 -6.39 -5.26 7.61
C LEU A 133 -6.15 -6.20 6.42
N SER A 134 -4.95 -6.79 6.31
CA SER A 134 -4.70 -7.84 5.31
C SER A 134 -5.52 -9.12 5.56
N ASN A 135 -5.86 -9.43 6.81
CA ASN A 135 -6.73 -10.57 7.10
C ASN A 135 -8.18 -10.26 6.69
N LEU A 136 -8.65 -9.03 6.91
CA LEU A 136 -9.97 -8.57 6.47
C LEU A 136 -10.15 -8.69 4.95
N LEU A 137 -9.10 -8.42 4.16
CA LEU A 137 -9.14 -8.60 2.70
C LEU A 137 -9.36 -10.05 2.25
N ARG A 138 -9.16 -11.05 3.12
CA ARG A 138 -9.56 -12.43 2.80
C ARG A 138 -11.07 -12.57 2.67
N THR A 139 -11.84 -11.77 3.42
CA THR A 139 -13.30 -11.73 3.30
C THR A 139 -13.71 -11.18 1.94
N TYR A 140 -13.03 -10.13 1.47
CA TYR A 140 -13.21 -9.61 0.10
C TYR A 140 -12.95 -10.69 -0.96
N GLU A 141 -11.80 -11.35 -0.87
CA GLU A 141 -11.37 -12.37 -1.83
C GLU A 141 -12.28 -13.60 -1.84
N ALA A 142 -12.80 -14.01 -0.69
CA ALA A 142 -13.69 -15.18 -0.56
C ALA A 142 -15.14 -14.90 -0.99
N ASN A 143 -15.55 -13.62 -1.08
CA ASN A 143 -16.95 -13.23 -1.32
C ASN A 143 -17.07 -12.30 -2.54
N ARG A 144 -16.40 -12.64 -3.65
CA ARG A 144 -16.36 -11.79 -4.86
C ARG A 144 -17.71 -11.62 -5.55
N ASP A 145 -18.66 -12.53 -5.34
CA ASP A 145 -20.05 -12.38 -5.82
C ASP A 145 -20.76 -11.23 -5.11
N LYS A 146 -20.50 -11.04 -3.81
CA LYS A 146 -21.02 -9.92 -3.01
C LYS A 146 -20.20 -8.64 -3.22
N TYR A 147 -18.88 -8.79 -3.35
CA TYR A 147 -17.94 -7.70 -3.49
C TYR A 147 -17.17 -7.80 -4.82
N PRO A 148 -17.80 -7.43 -5.96
CA PRO A 148 -17.17 -7.58 -7.27
C PRO A 148 -15.92 -6.73 -7.44
N THR A 149 -15.84 -5.58 -6.76
CA THR A 149 -14.72 -4.62 -6.86
C THR A 149 -14.14 -4.29 -5.47
N PHE A 150 -12.89 -3.80 -5.44
CA PHE A 150 -12.30 -3.29 -4.20
C PHE A 150 -13.14 -2.15 -3.60
N GLU A 151 -13.70 -1.30 -4.45
CA GLU A 151 -14.63 -0.23 -4.05
C GLU A 151 -15.88 -0.76 -3.35
N SER A 152 -16.50 -1.84 -3.86
CA SER A 152 -17.68 -2.44 -3.21
C SER A 152 -17.39 -2.99 -1.80
N PHE A 153 -16.13 -3.35 -1.52
CA PHE A 153 -15.70 -3.83 -0.20
C PHE A 153 -15.21 -2.70 0.72
N PHE A 154 -14.89 -1.53 0.16
CA PHE A 154 -14.26 -0.43 0.90
C PHE A 154 -15.03 0.03 2.16
N PRO A 155 -16.38 -0.04 2.23
CA PRO A 155 -17.10 0.21 3.47
C PRO A 155 -16.70 -0.67 4.67
N GLU A 156 -16.35 -1.94 4.44
CA GLU A 156 -15.87 -2.84 5.49
C GLU A 156 -14.48 -2.41 5.99
N LEU A 157 -13.61 -1.97 5.08
CA LEU A 157 -12.29 -1.43 5.40
C LEU A 157 -12.41 -0.14 6.21
N MET A 158 -13.32 0.77 5.86
CA MET A 158 -13.57 1.98 6.64
C MET A 158 -14.08 1.66 8.04
N THR A 159 -15.03 0.72 8.15
CA THR A 159 -15.56 0.25 9.43
C THR A 159 -14.43 -0.29 10.32
N PHE A 160 -13.52 -1.07 9.75
CA PHE A 160 -12.35 -1.56 10.44
C PHE A 160 -11.46 -0.42 10.97
N LEU A 161 -11.10 0.55 10.12
CA LEU A 161 -10.23 1.66 10.51
C LEU A 161 -10.87 2.57 11.58
N ASN A 162 -12.17 2.84 11.47
CA ASN A 162 -12.92 3.63 12.46
C ASN A 162 -12.91 2.97 13.85
N ASN A 163 -13.07 1.64 13.87
CA ASN A 163 -13.13 0.86 15.11
C ASN A 163 -11.74 0.46 15.62
N TYR A 164 -10.68 0.73 14.87
CA TYR A 164 -9.34 0.36 15.27
C TYR A 164 -8.90 1.21 16.47
N ASN A 165 -8.72 0.53 17.59
CA ASN A 165 -8.21 1.09 18.84
C ASN A 165 -6.88 0.38 19.10
N ASN A 166 -5.80 1.16 19.15
CA ASN A 166 -4.51 0.74 19.68
C ASN A 166 -4.41 1.17 21.13
#